data_AF-A0A183U5S7-F1
#
_entry.id   AF-A0A183U5S7-F1
#
_cell.length_a   1.000
_cell.length_b   1.000
_cell.length_c   1.000
_cell.angle_alpha   90.00
_cell.angle_beta   90.00
_cell.angle_gamma   90.00
#
_symmetry.space_group_name_H-M   'P 1'
#
loop_
_entity.id
_entity.type
_entity.pdbx_description
1 polymer ?
#
loop_
_entity_poly.entity_id
_entity_poly.type
_entity_poly.pdbx_seq_one_letter_code
_entity_poly.pdbx_strand_id
1 'polypeptide(L)'
;MSAGEPTQMKVHLQRKGSIRYVVEHNLVDCLVTSAGGVEEDLIKCLAPSYLGSFELDGAKLRRDGLNRAGNVLIPNNNYCLFEDWLMPILDKCEEKQNAGLVQWTPSKLIAELGAHINDESSICYWANRNNIPIYCPALTDGSLGDMLYFHSVRNNGIKLDIVE
;
A
#
# COMPACT_ATOMS: atom_id res chain seq x y z
N MET A 1 39.04 -6.46 -3.35
CA MET A 1 38.15 -6.76 -4.50
C MET A 1 36.73 -6.61 -4.01
N SER A 2 36.04 -5.54 -4.41
CA SER A 2 34.63 -5.34 -4.08
C SER A 2 33.83 -6.41 -4.82
N ALA A 3 33.12 -7.25 -4.08
CA ALA A 3 32.07 -8.07 -4.65
C ALA A 3 30.98 -7.09 -5.11
N GLY A 4 30.77 -6.99 -6.42
CA GLY A 4 29.66 -6.21 -6.97
C GLY A 4 28.35 -6.77 -6.42
N GLU A 5 27.49 -5.89 -5.91
CA GLU A 5 26.12 -6.26 -5.55
C GLU A 5 25.48 -6.93 -6.77
N PRO A 6 24.95 -8.16 -6.65
CA PRO A 6 24.20 -8.77 -7.73
C PRO A 6 23.05 -7.83 -8.05
N THR A 7 23.01 -7.34 -9.30
CA THR A 7 21.98 -6.43 -9.79
C THR A 7 20.65 -7.16 -9.74
N GLN A 8 19.95 -7.11 -8.61
CA GLN A 8 18.64 -7.72 -8.49
C GLN A 8 17.69 -6.99 -9.44
N MET A 9 17.12 -7.74 -10.39
CA MET A 9 16.16 -7.17 -11.33
C MET A 9 14.94 -6.66 -10.55
N LYS A 10 14.72 -5.35 -10.60
CA LYS A 10 13.51 -4.72 -10.09
C LYS A 10 12.31 -5.23 -10.88
N VAL A 11 11.28 -5.69 -10.18
CA VAL A 11 10.05 -6.16 -10.80
C VAL A 11 9.13 -4.97 -11.01
N HIS A 12 8.84 -4.69 -12.28
CA HIS A 12 7.67 -3.94 -12.68
C HIS A 12 6.55 -4.94 -12.91
N LEU A 13 5.62 -5.06 -11.96
CA LEU A 13 4.45 -5.93 -12.14
C LEU A 13 3.65 -5.44 -13.35
N GLN A 14 3.71 -6.17 -14.47
CA GLN A 14 3.07 -5.76 -15.73
C GLN A 14 1.57 -5.45 -15.58
N ARG A 15 0.90 -6.17 -14.66
CA ARG A 15 -0.52 -5.95 -14.35
C ARG A 15 -0.77 -4.60 -13.66
N LYS A 16 0.11 -4.15 -12.74
CA LYS A 16 0.00 -2.81 -12.10
C LYS A 16 0.05 -1.71 -13.16
N GLY A 17 0.99 -1.80 -14.10
CA GLY A 17 1.12 -0.81 -15.18
C GLY A 17 -0.13 -0.69 -16.05
N SER A 18 -0.78 -1.83 -16.34
CA SER A 18 -2.02 -1.87 -17.13
C SER A 18 -3.22 -1.29 -16.36
N ILE A 19 -3.36 -1.62 -15.07
CA ILE A 19 -4.44 -1.09 -14.22
C ILE A 19 -4.27 0.42 -14.03
N ARG A 20 -3.06 0.86 -13.70
CA ARG A 20 -2.73 2.28 -13.55
C ARG A 20 -3.08 3.07 -14.82
N TYR A 21 -2.81 2.50 -16.00
CA TYR A 21 -3.16 3.13 -17.29
C TYR A 21 -4.65 3.35 -17.48
N VAL A 22 -5.48 2.33 -17.25
CA VAL A 22 -6.94 2.50 -17.42
C VAL A 22 -7.55 3.45 -16.39
N VAL A 23 -6.93 3.56 -15.21
CA VAL A 23 -7.35 4.50 -14.14
C VAL A 23 -6.91 5.93 -14.46
N GLU A 24 -5.65 6.14 -14.89
CA GLU A 24 -5.14 7.45 -15.33
C GLU A 24 -6.00 8.04 -16.45
N HIS A 25 -6.33 7.24 -17.45
CA HIS A 25 -7.11 7.67 -18.60
C HIS A 25 -8.62 7.66 -18.37
N ASN A 26 -9.05 7.49 -17.11
CA ASN A 26 -10.46 7.54 -16.71
C ASN A 26 -11.36 6.61 -17.56
N LEU A 27 -10.87 5.39 -17.83
CA LEU A 27 -11.55 4.37 -18.64
C LEU A 27 -12.36 3.39 -17.79
N VAL A 28 -12.38 3.57 -16.47
CA VAL A 28 -13.14 2.79 -15.50
C VAL A 28 -13.72 3.73 -14.46
N ASP A 29 -14.90 3.40 -13.94
CA ASP A 29 -15.63 4.25 -12.98
C ASP A 29 -15.49 3.79 -11.53
N CYS A 30 -14.97 2.59 -11.29
CA CYS A 30 -14.88 1.98 -9.96
C CYS A 30 -13.82 0.88 -9.93
N LEU A 31 -13.15 0.73 -8.78
CA LEU A 31 -12.25 -0.38 -8.49
C LEU A 31 -12.69 -1.12 -7.22
N VAL A 32 -12.49 -2.43 -7.21
CA VAL A 32 -12.58 -3.25 -5.99
C VAL A 32 -11.31 -4.09 -5.90
N THR A 33 -10.65 -4.07 -4.75
CA THR A 33 -9.41 -4.82 -4.50
C THR A 33 -9.29 -5.21 -3.03
N SER A 34 -8.29 -6.01 -2.69
CA SER A 34 -7.94 -6.34 -1.30
C SER A 34 -6.93 -5.32 -0.72
N ALA A 35 -6.69 -5.39 0.59
CA ALA A 35 -5.71 -4.54 1.27
C ALA A 35 -4.33 -4.63 0.60
N GLY A 36 -3.90 -5.86 0.29
CA GLY A 36 -2.67 -6.13 -0.46
C GLY A 36 -2.58 -5.37 -1.79
N GLY A 37 -3.67 -5.21 -2.52
CA GLY A 37 -3.67 -4.45 -3.77
C GLY A 37 -3.48 -2.94 -3.58
N VAL A 38 -3.95 -2.38 -2.47
CA VAL A 38 -3.76 -0.98 -2.10
C VAL A 38 -2.35 -0.75 -1.57
N GLU A 39 -1.94 -1.49 -0.55
CA GLU A 39 -0.65 -1.26 0.12
C GLU A 39 0.53 -1.53 -0.80
N GLU A 40 0.48 -2.58 -1.64
CA GLU A 40 1.53 -2.87 -2.62
C GLU A 40 1.63 -1.83 -3.74
N ASP A 41 0.56 -1.08 -4.02
CA ASP A 41 0.61 0.04 -4.95
C ASP A 41 1.39 1.20 -4.35
N LEU A 42 1.07 1.57 -3.11
CA LEU A 42 1.70 2.65 -2.35
C LEU A 42 3.15 2.33 -2.01
N ILE A 43 3.43 1.14 -1.46
CA ILE A 43 4.78 0.69 -1.09
C ILE A 43 5.74 0.74 -2.28
N LYS A 44 5.27 0.40 -3.48
CA LYS A 44 6.10 0.44 -4.70
C LYS A 44 6.55 1.84 -5.12
N CYS A 45 5.87 2.88 -4.65
CA CYS A 45 6.31 4.27 -4.86
C CYS A 45 7.46 4.62 -3.91
N LEU A 46 7.55 3.95 -2.75
CA LEU A 46 8.58 4.19 -1.73
C LEU A 46 9.84 3.34 -1.99
N ALA A 47 9.66 2.06 -2.34
CA ALA A 47 10.76 1.13 -2.58
C ALA A 47 10.38 0.02 -3.57
N PRO A 48 11.33 -0.48 -4.38
CA PRO A 48 11.06 -1.51 -5.37
C PRO A 48 10.86 -2.90 -4.73
N SER A 49 10.19 -3.78 -5.47
CA SER A 49 10.22 -5.23 -5.27
C SER A 49 11.15 -5.88 -6.30
N TYR A 50 11.60 -7.11 -6.04
CA TYR A 50 12.62 -7.79 -6.84
C TYR A 50 12.15 -9.15 -7.33
N LEU A 51 12.72 -9.60 -8.45
CA LEU A 51 12.44 -10.92 -8.99
C LEU A 51 13.19 -11.97 -8.17
N GLY A 52 12.46 -12.98 -7.71
CA GLY A 52 13.00 -14.15 -7.03
C GLY A 52 12.52 -15.43 -7.70
N SER A 53 12.32 -16.46 -6.88
CA SER A 53 11.84 -17.78 -7.32
C SER A 53 10.88 -18.36 -6.29
N PHE A 54 9.97 -19.21 -6.75
CA PHE A 54 9.07 -19.98 -5.89
C PHE A 54 9.82 -20.95 -4.98
N GLU A 55 10.99 -21.43 -5.42
CA GLU A 55 11.80 -22.45 -4.75
C GLU A 55 12.73 -21.90 -3.65
N LEU A 56 12.67 -20.59 -3.35
CA LEU A 56 13.52 -19.99 -2.33
C LEU A 56 13.11 -20.47 -0.93
N ASP A 57 14.09 -20.94 -0.14
CA ASP A 57 13.90 -21.40 1.24
C ASP A 57 13.32 -20.31 2.15
N GLY A 58 12.11 -20.56 2.67
CA GLY A 58 11.40 -19.61 3.53
C GLY A 58 12.12 -19.31 4.83
N ALA A 59 12.83 -20.29 5.41
CA ALA A 59 13.55 -20.07 6.67
C ALA A 59 14.72 -19.10 6.48
N LYS A 60 15.47 -19.26 5.37
CA LYS A 60 16.52 -18.31 4.98
C LYS A 60 15.94 -16.93 4.68
N LEU A 61 14.89 -16.85 3.87
CA LEU A 61 14.24 -15.57 3.54
C LEU A 61 13.80 -14.81 4.79
N ARG A 62 13.21 -15.50 5.78
CA ARG A 62 12.82 -14.87 7.05
C ARG A 62 14.00 -14.34 7.85
N ARG A 63 15.11 -15.10 7.92
CA ARG A 63 16.35 -14.65 8.59
C ARG A 63 16.94 -13.42 7.92
N ASP A 64 16.85 -13.35 6.60
CA ASP A 64 17.39 -12.26 5.79
C ASP A 64 16.42 -11.07 5.67
N GLY A 65 15.23 -11.13 6.31
CA GLY A 65 14.24 -10.06 6.27
C GLY A 65 13.61 -9.86 4.89
N LEU A 66 13.38 -10.94 4.15
CA LEU A 66 12.79 -10.93 2.81
C LEU A 66 11.41 -11.61 2.84
N ASN A 67 10.36 -10.87 2.47
CA ASN A 67 9.02 -11.43 2.29
C ASN A 67 8.87 -11.93 0.84
N ARG A 68 8.15 -13.03 0.63
CA ARG A 68 7.96 -13.66 -0.69
C ARG A 68 6.50 -13.74 -1.08
N ALA A 69 6.16 -13.15 -2.23
CA ALA A 69 4.86 -13.26 -2.89
C ALA A 69 5.05 -14.00 -4.23
N GLY A 70 4.84 -15.32 -4.23
CA GLY A 70 5.14 -16.17 -5.39
C GLY A 70 6.63 -16.17 -5.72
N ASN A 71 7.00 -15.61 -6.88
CA ASN A 71 8.37 -15.38 -7.32
C ASN A 71 8.82 -13.91 -7.18
N VAL A 72 8.13 -13.11 -6.38
CA VAL A 72 8.52 -11.72 -6.07
C VAL A 72 9.04 -11.65 -4.64
N LEU A 73 10.12 -10.92 -4.43
CA LEU A 73 10.70 -10.63 -3.13
C LEU A 73 10.45 -9.17 -2.75
N ILE A 74 10.06 -8.96 -1.50
CA ILE A 74 9.72 -7.67 -0.92
C ILE A 74 10.54 -7.53 0.37
N PRO A 75 11.61 -6.72 0.35
CA PRO A 75 12.43 -6.52 1.53
C PRO A 75 11.62 -5.92 2.68
N ASN A 76 11.89 -6.36 3.92
CA ASN A 76 11.14 -5.89 5.08
C ASN A 76 11.27 -4.38 5.29
N ASN A 77 12.40 -3.79 4.86
CA ASN A 77 12.62 -2.34 4.87
C ASN A 77 11.55 -1.55 4.08
N ASN A 78 10.93 -2.16 3.06
CA ASN A 78 9.82 -1.54 2.34
C ASN A 78 8.63 -1.25 3.27
N TYR A 79 8.34 -2.16 4.21
CA TYR A 79 7.28 -1.99 5.20
C TYR A 79 7.66 -0.99 6.30
N CYS A 80 8.96 -0.88 6.65
CA CYS A 80 9.44 0.17 7.55
C CYS A 80 9.27 1.56 6.93
N LEU A 81 9.63 1.73 5.65
CA LEU A 81 9.39 2.99 4.92
C LEU A 81 7.90 3.31 4.80
N PHE A 82 7.07 2.27 4.65
CA PHE A 82 5.63 2.43 4.62
C PHE A 82 5.06 2.88 5.97
N GLU A 83 5.55 2.33 7.09
CA GLU A 83 5.21 2.80 8.44
C GLU A 83 5.57 4.28 8.61
N ASP A 84 6.81 4.67 8.30
CA ASP A 84 7.30 6.05 8.43
C ASP A 84 6.45 7.04 7.61
N TRP A 85 6.02 6.62 6.41
CA TRP A 85 5.15 7.43 5.55
C TRP A 85 3.69 7.49 6.05
N LEU A 86 3.15 6.37 6.52
CA LEU A 86 1.73 6.22 6.83
C LEU A 86 1.36 6.82 8.18
N MET A 87 2.20 6.66 9.21
CA MET A 87 1.87 7.06 10.59
C MET A 87 1.44 8.53 10.72
N PRO A 88 2.17 9.52 10.15
CA PRO A 88 1.76 10.93 10.23
C PRO A 88 0.45 11.23 9.49
N ILE A 89 0.08 10.40 8.50
CA ILE A 89 -1.19 10.53 7.77
C ILE A 89 -2.32 10.01 8.65
N LEU A 90 -2.12 8.88 9.34
CA LEU A 90 -3.09 8.33 10.28
C LEU A 90 -3.36 9.29 11.45
N ASP A 91 -2.33 9.96 11.97
CA ASP A 91 -2.51 11.01 13.00
C ASP A 91 -3.50 12.09 12.53
N LYS A 92 -3.31 12.61 11.31
CA LYS A 92 -4.24 13.61 10.72
C LYS A 92 -5.64 13.04 10.45
N CYS A 93 -5.72 11.78 10.06
CA CYS A 93 -7.02 11.12 9.85
C CYS A 93 -7.79 10.99 11.17
N GLU A 94 -7.10 10.61 12.23
CA GLU A 94 -7.67 10.53 13.57
C GLU A 94 -8.09 11.92 14.08
N GLU A 95 -7.29 12.97 13.88
CA GLU A 95 -7.67 14.35 14.19
C GLU A 95 -8.97 14.77 13.48
N LYS A 96 -9.07 14.52 12.17
CA LYS A 96 -10.29 14.79 11.38
C LYS A 96 -11.51 14.01 11.91
N GLN A 97 -11.31 12.76 12.32
CA GLN A 97 -12.36 11.92 12.90
C GLN A 97 -12.82 12.47 14.26
N ASN A 98 -11.88 12.80 15.15
CA ASN A 98 -12.16 13.29 16.49
C ASN A 98 -12.81 14.69 16.48
N ALA A 99 -12.52 15.50 15.45
CA ALA A 99 -13.20 16.76 15.19
C ALA A 99 -14.61 16.59 14.57
N GLY A 100 -15.04 15.35 14.28
CA GLY A 100 -16.33 15.06 13.63
C GLY A 100 -16.41 15.49 12.17
N LEU A 101 -15.26 15.76 11.53
CA LEU A 101 -15.20 16.25 10.15
C LEU A 101 -15.33 15.11 9.13
N VAL A 102 -14.90 13.89 9.50
CA VAL A 102 -14.91 12.73 8.61
C VAL A 102 -15.32 11.49 9.38
N GLN A 103 -16.27 10.73 8.82
CA GLN A 103 -16.47 9.32 9.15
C GLN A 103 -15.72 8.51 8.11
N TRP A 104 -14.67 7.81 8.54
CA TRP A 104 -13.80 7.10 7.63
C TRP A 104 -14.44 5.79 7.18
N THR A 105 -14.34 5.54 5.89
CA THR A 105 -14.60 4.25 5.24
C THR A 105 -13.33 3.81 4.54
N PRO A 106 -13.19 2.53 4.14
CA PRO A 106 -12.06 2.10 3.34
C PRO A 106 -11.81 2.95 2.10
N SER A 107 -12.85 3.29 1.34
CA SER A 107 -12.72 4.07 0.11
C SER A 107 -12.25 5.51 0.37
N LYS A 108 -12.76 6.17 1.41
CA LYS A 108 -12.31 7.50 1.82
C LYS A 108 -10.85 7.50 2.27
N LEU A 109 -10.45 6.51 3.07
CA LEU A 109 -9.05 6.39 3.51
C LEU A 109 -8.13 6.14 2.30
N ILE A 110 -8.49 5.23 1.38
CA ILE A 110 -7.69 4.97 0.17
C ILE A 110 -7.55 6.23 -0.69
N ALA A 111 -8.61 7.03 -0.84
CA ALA A 111 -8.55 8.30 -1.56
C ALA A 111 -7.60 9.30 -0.89
N GLU A 112 -7.68 9.45 0.44
CA GLU A 112 -6.75 10.29 1.22
C GLU A 112 -5.30 9.81 1.03
N LEU A 113 -5.03 8.50 1.11
CA LEU A 113 -3.69 7.93 0.85
C LEU A 113 -3.20 8.18 -0.58
N GLY A 114 -4.10 8.06 -1.57
CA GLY A 114 -3.81 8.41 -2.97
C GLY A 114 -3.47 9.88 -3.17
N ALA A 115 -4.10 10.78 -2.41
CA ALA A 115 -3.77 12.20 -2.40
C ALA A 115 -2.37 12.46 -1.80
N HIS A 116 -2.01 11.77 -0.70
CA HIS A 116 -0.72 11.96 -0.02
C HIS A 116 0.46 11.34 -0.75
N ILE A 117 0.29 10.20 -1.43
CA ILE A 117 1.43 9.54 -2.11
C ILE A 117 1.96 10.39 -3.27
N ASN A 118 1.08 11.15 -3.93
CA ASN A 118 1.41 12.15 -4.94
C ASN A 118 2.43 11.68 -6.00
N ASP A 119 2.26 10.45 -6.49
CA ASP A 119 3.17 9.78 -7.42
C ASP A 119 2.35 9.23 -8.62
N GLU A 120 2.69 9.68 -9.84
CA GLU A 120 1.99 9.29 -11.07
C GLU A 120 2.14 7.79 -11.43
N SER A 121 3.04 7.07 -10.76
CA SER A 121 3.14 5.61 -10.90
C SER A 121 2.11 4.83 -10.06
N SER A 122 1.38 5.49 -9.16
CA SER A 122 0.37 4.90 -8.28
C SER A 122 -1.02 4.82 -8.93
N ILE A 123 -1.68 3.68 -8.74
CA ILE A 123 -3.11 3.52 -9.05
C ILE A 123 -3.96 4.39 -8.11
N CYS A 124 -3.66 4.39 -6.81
CA CYS A 124 -4.41 5.16 -5.81
C CYS A 124 -4.33 6.67 -6.08
N TYR A 125 -3.17 7.17 -6.53
CA TYR A 125 -3.01 8.55 -6.97
C TYR A 125 -3.98 8.93 -8.09
N TRP A 126 -3.98 8.17 -9.18
CA TRP A 126 -4.84 8.44 -10.32
C TRP A 126 -6.31 8.25 -10.00
N ALA A 127 -6.66 7.26 -9.18
CA ALA A 127 -8.02 7.06 -8.72
C ALA A 127 -8.53 8.28 -7.95
N ASN A 128 -7.73 8.82 -7.01
CA ASN A 128 -8.06 10.06 -6.32
C ASN A 128 -8.18 11.26 -7.27
N ARG A 129 -7.24 11.43 -8.21
CA ARG A 129 -7.25 12.55 -9.19
C ARG A 129 -8.47 12.53 -10.11
N ASN A 130 -8.94 11.34 -10.49
CA ASN A 130 -10.08 11.17 -11.38
C ASN A 130 -11.41 10.93 -10.63
N ASN A 131 -11.42 11.03 -9.31
CA ASN A 131 -12.59 10.74 -8.45
C ASN A 131 -13.17 9.32 -8.67
N ILE A 132 -12.31 8.33 -8.92
CA ILE A 132 -12.68 6.92 -9.05
C ILE A 132 -12.60 6.27 -7.65
N PRO A 133 -13.71 5.78 -7.07
CA PRO A 133 -13.66 5.10 -5.79
C PRO A 133 -12.96 3.75 -5.88
N ILE A 134 -12.14 3.45 -4.87
CA ILE A 134 -11.55 2.12 -4.65
C ILE A 134 -12.21 1.52 -3.40
N TYR A 135 -12.97 0.44 -3.58
CA TYR A 135 -13.56 -0.30 -2.47
C TYR A 135 -12.65 -1.45 -2.02
N CYS A 136 -12.47 -1.57 -0.71
CA CYS A 136 -11.77 -2.67 -0.07
C CYS A 136 -12.41 -2.95 1.30
N PRO A 137 -13.48 -3.76 1.37
CA PRO A 137 -14.20 -3.99 2.63
C PRO A 137 -13.31 -4.55 3.76
N ALA A 138 -12.31 -5.37 3.40
CA ALA A 138 -11.34 -5.94 4.32
C ALA A 138 -9.99 -5.19 4.26
N LEU A 139 -10.01 -3.84 4.36
CA LEU A 139 -8.80 -3.01 4.30
C LEU A 139 -7.78 -3.32 5.41
N THR A 140 -8.22 -3.95 6.48
CA THR A 140 -7.39 -4.35 7.63
C THR A 140 -6.63 -5.67 7.42
N ASP A 141 -6.84 -6.39 6.32
CA ASP A 141 -6.21 -7.70 6.06
C ASP A 141 -4.87 -7.57 5.31
N GLY A 142 -3.89 -6.90 5.94
CA GLY A 142 -2.59 -6.62 5.34
C GLY A 142 -1.70 -5.72 6.20
N SER A 143 -0.56 -5.30 5.66
CA SER A 143 0.35 -4.36 6.34
C SER A 143 -0.32 -3.05 6.74
N LEU A 144 -1.30 -2.56 5.98
CA LEU A 144 -2.06 -1.37 6.36
C LEU A 144 -2.88 -1.61 7.64
N GLY A 145 -3.42 -2.82 7.81
CA GLY A 145 -4.06 -3.27 9.05
C GLY A 145 -3.10 -3.32 10.24
N ASP A 146 -1.88 -3.84 10.03
CA ASP A 146 -0.83 -3.82 11.07
C ASP A 146 -0.52 -2.38 11.53
N MET A 147 -0.44 -1.43 10.58
CA MET A 147 -0.18 -0.03 10.90
C MET A 147 -1.36 0.63 11.63
N LEU A 148 -2.60 0.36 11.22
CA LEU A 148 -3.80 0.80 11.95
C LEU A 148 -3.80 0.25 13.39
N TYR A 149 -3.42 -1.02 13.56
CA TYR A 149 -3.29 -1.63 14.87
C TYR A 149 -2.22 -0.93 15.72
N PHE A 150 -0.99 -0.79 15.22
CA PHE A 150 0.09 -0.13 15.97
C PHE A 150 -0.23 1.33 16.29
N HIS A 151 -0.87 2.05 15.38
CA HIS A 151 -1.36 3.41 15.59
C HIS A 151 -2.41 3.45 16.73
N SER A 152 -3.37 2.52 16.72
CA SER A 152 -4.41 2.43 17.77
C SER A 152 -3.88 2.05 19.16
N VAL A 153 -2.70 1.44 19.25
CA VAL A 153 -2.06 1.15 20.56
C VAL A 153 -1.43 2.41 21.14
N ARG A 154 -1.04 3.39 20.31
CA ARG A 154 -0.43 4.65 20.73
C ARG A 154 -1.45 5.77 20.94
N ASN A 155 -2.56 5.73 20.19
CA ASN A 155 -3.63 6.74 20.19
C ASN A 155 -5.02 6.12 20.43
N ASN A 156 -6.12 6.79 20.07
CA ASN A 156 -7.48 6.25 20.22
C ASN A 156 -7.91 5.40 19.01
N GLY A 157 -7.20 5.52 17.88
CA GLY A 157 -7.39 4.74 16.68
C GLY A 157 -8.49 5.28 15.75
N ILE A 158 -8.42 4.84 14.49
CA ILE A 158 -9.36 5.22 13.44
C ILE A 158 -10.43 4.13 13.30
N LYS A 159 -11.69 4.54 13.17
CA LYS A 159 -12.81 3.63 12.88
C LYS A 159 -13.06 3.65 11.38
N LEU A 160 -13.10 2.47 10.78
CA LEU A 160 -13.45 2.30 9.37
C LEU A 160 -14.83 1.66 9.28
N ASP A 161 -15.84 2.42 8.87
CA ASP A 161 -17.16 1.87 8.57
C ASP A 161 -17.17 1.25 7.17
N ILE A 162 -17.78 0.08 7.07
CA ILE A 162 -17.89 -0.71 5.83
C ILE A 162 -19.32 -0.70 5.26
N VAL A 163 -20.27 -0.06 5.93
CA VAL A 163 -21.68 -0.01 5.52
C VAL A 163 -21.98 1.15 4.58
N GLU A 164 -21.39 2.33 4.81
CA GLU A 164 -21.60 3.56 4.02
C GLU A 164 -21.22 3.44 2.53
#